data_AF-A0A530QN65-F1
#
_entry.id   AF-A0A530QN65-F1
#
_cell.length_a   1.000
_cell.length_b   1.000
_cell.length_c   1.000
_cell.angle_alpha   90.00
_cell.angle_beta   90.00
_cell.angle_gamma   90.00
#
_symmetry.space_group_name_H-M   'P 1'
#
loop_
_entity.id
_entity.type
_entity.pdbx_description
1 polymer ?
#
loop_
_entity_poly.entity_id
_entity_poly.type
_entity_poly.pdbx_seq_one_letter_code
_entity_poly.pdbx_strand_id
1 'polypeptide(L)'
;LAAVDASPALMTVIYFCYLFGFAKAAVMPMHAWLPAAMVAPTPVSALLHAVAVVKMGVFCVLRVVFHVFGTGLVDGLGLGIATAYLVSFTILMASIYALTRDDLKARLAYSTVSQLSYIVLGAVLLSPVAMVGGIIHIAAHAFSKITLFFCAGSIYCASGKRNISDMAGIGRRLPWTMGAFFVASLSMIGVPPT
;
A
#
# COMPACT_ATOMS: atom_id res chain seq x y z
N LEU A 1 7.85 27.37 -14.42
CA LEU A 1 9.02 27.01 -13.56
C LEU A 1 10.32 26.83 -14.38
N ALA A 2 10.42 27.37 -15.60
CA ALA A 2 11.54 27.12 -16.51
C ALA A 2 12.80 27.99 -16.25
N ALA A 3 13.00 28.49 -15.03
CA ALA A 3 14.09 29.45 -14.72
C ALA A 3 14.50 29.45 -13.24
N VAL A 4 14.63 28.26 -12.63
CA VAL A 4 15.28 28.14 -11.31
C VAL A 4 16.47 27.22 -11.48
N ASP A 5 17.67 27.79 -11.53
CA ASP A 5 18.96 27.09 -11.48
C ASP A 5 19.20 26.53 -10.06
N ALA A 6 18.32 25.64 -9.62
CA ALA A 6 18.55 24.90 -8.39
C ALA A 6 19.55 23.78 -8.64
N SER A 7 20.52 23.64 -7.73
CA SER A 7 21.47 22.53 -7.76
C SER A 7 20.75 21.18 -7.89
N PRO A 8 21.17 20.29 -8.82
CA PRO A 8 20.61 18.94 -8.95
C PRO A 8 20.63 18.18 -7.62
N ALA A 9 21.69 18.34 -6.83
CA ALA A 9 21.81 17.71 -5.51
C ALA A 9 20.73 18.21 -4.54
N LEU A 10 20.44 19.52 -4.54
CA LEU A 10 19.39 20.09 -3.70
C LEU A 10 18.01 19.56 -4.11
N MET A 11 17.75 19.44 -5.41
CA MET A 11 16.50 18.88 -5.92
C MET A 11 16.32 17.41 -5.54
N THR A 12 17.38 16.61 -5.61
CA THR A 12 17.38 15.22 -5.13
C THR A 12 17.06 15.14 -3.64
N VAL A 13 17.70 15.98 -2.81
CA VAL A 13 17.42 16.02 -1.37
C VAL A 13 15.97 16.40 -1.09
N ILE A 14 15.46 17.44 -1.75
CA ILE A 14 14.06 17.88 -1.60
C ILE A 14 13.09 16.78 -2.00
N TYR A 15 13.37 16.05 -3.09
CA TYR A 15 12.54 14.92 -3.53
C TYR A 15 12.40 13.85 -2.44
N PHE A 16 13.52 13.42 -1.86
CA PHE A 16 13.49 12.41 -0.80
C PHE A 16 12.90 12.96 0.51
N CYS A 17 13.07 14.25 0.81
CA CYS A 17 12.36 14.90 1.91
C CYS A 17 10.84 14.86 1.72
N TYR A 18 10.32 15.06 0.50
CA TYR A 18 8.90 14.85 0.22
C TYR A 18 8.51 13.38 0.39
N LEU A 19 9.28 12.46 -0.21
CA LEU A 19 8.97 11.03 -0.17
C LEU A 19 8.88 10.49 1.27
N PHE A 20 9.83 10.83 2.13
CA PHE A 20 9.84 10.39 3.52
C PHE A 20 8.98 11.27 4.43
N GLY A 21 8.79 12.55 4.10
CA GLY A 21 7.86 13.45 4.78
C GLY A 21 6.41 12.98 4.64
N PHE A 22 6.05 12.36 3.52
CA PHE A 22 4.80 11.63 3.35
C PHE A 22 4.86 10.23 3.95
N ALA A 23 5.27 10.12 5.22
CA ALA A 23 5.35 8.87 5.97
C ALA A 23 4.08 7.99 5.88
N LYS A 24 2.93 8.60 5.60
CA LYS A 24 1.65 7.90 5.38
C LYS A 24 1.59 7.05 4.10
N ALA A 25 2.53 7.21 3.16
CA ALA A 25 2.73 6.29 2.04
C ALA A 25 3.33 4.94 2.48
N ALA A 26 3.83 4.85 3.71
CA ALA A 26 4.41 3.65 4.32
C ALA A 26 5.58 3.03 3.53
N VAL A 27 6.32 3.85 2.76
CA VAL A 27 7.59 3.41 2.16
C VAL A 27 8.62 3.18 3.27
N MET A 28 9.37 2.09 3.21
CA MET A 28 10.39 1.82 4.23
C MET A 28 11.48 2.92 4.19
N PRO A 29 11.93 3.42 5.35
CA PRO A 29 11.70 2.89 6.71
C PRO A 29 10.43 3.40 7.42
N MET A 30 9.71 4.38 6.89
CA MET A 30 8.55 5.06 7.50
C MET A 30 7.24 4.24 7.52
N HIS A 31 7.32 2.90 7.63
CA HIS A 31 6.19 1.98 7.49
C HIS A 31 5.63 1.46 8.84
N ALA A 32 6.44 1.47 9.90
CA ALA A 32 6.15 0.75 11.15
C ALA A 32 4.86 1.20 11.85
N TRP A 33 4.44 2.46 11.64
CA TRP A 33 3.20 2.99 12.18
C TRP A 33 1.96 2.25 11.66
N LEU A 34 2.02 1.69 10.44
CA LEU A 34 0.85 1.10 9.78
C LEU A 34 0.48 -0.27 10.38
N PRO A 35 1.41 -1.23 10.56
CA PRO A 35 1.12 -2.44 11.33
C PRO A 35 0.81 -2.16 12.81
N ALA A 36 1.46 -1.17 13.43
CA ALA A 36 1.19 -0.81 14.83
C ALA A 36 -0.23 -0.28 15.06
N ALA A 37 -0.86 0.31 14.05
CA ALA A 37 -2.24 0.79 14.12
C ALA A 37 -3.30 -0.34 14.22
N MET A 38 -2.91 -1.61 14.16
CA MET A 38 -3.82 -2.77 14.26
C MET A 38 -4.44 -2.99 15.64
N VAL A 39 -4.10 -2.16 16.62
CA VAL A 39 -4.85 -2.05 17.88
C VAL A 39 -6.26 -1.48 17.69
N ALA A 40 -6.52 -0.76 16.58
CA ALA A 40 -7.81 -0.12 16.34
C ALA A 40 -8.95 -1.14 16.10
N PRO A 41 -10.21 -0.76 16.43
CA PRO A 41 -11.39 -1.54 16.06
C PRO A 41 -11.48 -1.77 14.55
N THR A 42 -12.18 -2.83 14.12
CA THR A 42 -12.21 -3.24 12.71
C THR A 42 -12.71 -2.17 11.75
N PRO A 43 -13.84 -1.46 12.00
CA PRO A 43 -14.30 -0.43 11.07
C PRO A 43 -13.25 0.69 10.87
N VAL A 44 -12.54 1.04 11.95
CA VAL A 44 -11.46 2.02 11.93
C VAL A 44 -10.25 1.47 11.16
N SER A 45 -9.84 0.23 11.42
CA SER A 45 -8.74 -0.44 10.70
C SER A 45 -9.03 -0.52 9.20
N ALA A 46 -10.26 -0.87 8.83
CA ALA A 46 -10.70 -0.93 7.44
C ALA A 46 -10.58 0.45 6.78
N LEU A 47 -11.11 1.52 7.39
CA LEU A 47 -11.02 2.87 6.86
C LEU A 47 -9.56 3.38 6.75
N LEU A 48 -8.74 3.10 7.77
CA LEU A 48 -7.32 3.50 7.82
C LEU A 48 -6.51 2.88 6.68
N HIS A 49 -6.72 1.58 6.40
CA HIS A 49 -5.95 0.83 5.39
C HIS A 49 -6.57 0.91 4.00
N ALA A 50 -7.88 1.16 3.91
CA ALA A 50 -8.61 1.11 2.66
C ALA A 50 -8.93 2.49 2.07
N VAL A 51 -9.11 3.57 2.84
CA VAL A 51 -9.71 4.79 2.27
C VAL A 51 -8.96 6.07 2.59
N ALA A 52 -8.71 6.39 3.86
CA ALA A 52 -8.31 7.74 4.22
C ALA A 52 -6.79 7.91 4.28
N VAL A 53 -6.17 7.38 5.34
CA VAL A 53 -4.81 7.77 5.73
C VAL A 53 -3.77 7.31 4.72
N VAL A 54 -3.81 6.03 4.34
CA VAL A 54 -2.79 5.49 3.43
C VAL A 54 -2.95 5.96 1.98
N LYS A 55 -4.18 6.28 1.54
CA LYS A 55 -4.46 6.78 0.19
C LYS A 55 -3.94 8.20 0.03
N MET A 56 -4.16 9.05 1.03
CA MET A 56 -3.58 10.38 1.06
C MET A 56 -2.05 10.34 0.96
N GLY A 57 -1.41 9.40 1.66
CA GLY A 57 0.04 9.20 1.59
C GLY A 57 0.54 8.98 0.16
N VAL A 58 0.04 7.93 -0.51
CA VAL A 58 0.47 7.62 -1.89
C VAL A 58 -0.01 8.67 -2.89
N PHE A 59 -1.18 9.27 -2.70
CA PHE A 59 -1.67 10.36 -3.55
C PHE A 59 -0.72 11.56 -3.53
N CYS A 60 -0.22 11.97 -2.35
CA CYS A 60 0.76 13.05 -2.24
C CYS A 60 2.07 12.72 -2.97
N VAL A 61 2.55 11.47 -2.88
CA VAL A 61 3.74 11.01 -3.62
C VAL A 61 3.50 11.11 -5.13
N LEU A 62 2.35 10.63 -5.62
CA LEU A 62 1.98 10.73 -7.04
C LEU A 62 1.91 12.19 -7.50
N ARG A 63 1.34 13.09 -6.70
CA ARG A 63 1.31 14.52 -7.01
C ARG A 63 2.71 15.13 -7.09
N VAL A 64 3.65 14.69 -6.24
CA VAL A 64 5.04 15.15 -6.32
C VAL A 64 5.70 14.67 -7.61
N VAL A 65 5.57 13.39 -7.94
CA VAL A 65 6.16 12.80 -9.16
C VAL A 65 5.56 13.42 -10.42
N PHE A 66 4.23 13.54 -10.50
CA PHE A 66 3.56 13.97 -11.74
C PHE A 66 3.51 15.48 -11.94
N HIS A 67 3.49 16.28 -10.87
CA HIS A 67 3.23 17.71 -10.98
C HIS A 67 4.26 18.62 -10.29
N VAL A 68 4.74 18.28 -9.08
CA VAL A 68 5.68 19.16 -8.37
C VAL A 68 7.06 19.11 -9.02
N PHE A 69 7.60 17.90 -9.22
CA PHE A 69 8.82 17.70 -10.00
C PHE A 69 8.48 17.53 -11.49
N GLY A 70 7.39 16.81 -11.78
CA GLY A 70 7.04 16.43 -13.14
C GLY A 70 7.92 15.28 -13.66
N THR A 71 7.37 14.51 -14.60
CA THR A 71 8.03 13.29 -15.10
C THR A 71 9.40 13.58 -15.72
N GLY A 72 9.55 14.70 -16.43
CA GLY A 72 10.82 15.08 -17.06
C GLY A 72 11.96 15.36 -16.07
N LEU A 73 11.67 16.02 -14.95
CA LEU A 73 12.70 16.27 -13.92
C LEU A 73 13.03 15.01 -13.13
N VAL A 74 12.01 14.19 -12.84
CA VAL A 74 12.20 12.89 -12.16
C VAL A 74 13.08 11.96 -13.00
N ASP A 75 12.87 11.93 -14.32
CA ASP A 75 13.67 11.14 -15.26
C ASP A 75 15.09 11.71 -15.39
N GLY A 76 15.20 13.02 -15.67
CA GLY A 76 16.49 13.69 -15.91
C GLY A 76 17.45 13.64 -14.71
N LEU A 77 16.93 13.54 -13.48
CA LEU A 77 17.73 13.38 -12.25
C LEU A 77 17.92 11.91 -11.82
N GLY A 78 17.39 10.93 -12.56
CA GLY A 78 17.45 9.51 -12.20
C GLY A 78 16.65 9.15 -10.93
N LEU A 79 15.73 10.02 -10.50
CA LEU A 79 14.94 9.82 -9.28
C LEU A 79 13.91 8.70 -9.44
N GLY A 80 13.41 8.50 -10.67
CA GLY A 80 12.46 7.44 -10.99
C GLY A 80 13.02 6.06 -10.66
N ILE A 81 14.18 5.72 -11.23
CA ILE A 81 14.84 4.42 -11.01
C ILE A 81 15.31 4.25 -9.56
N ALA A 82 15.86 5.30 -8.93
CA ALA A 82 16.28 5.25 -7.54
C ALA A 82 15.08 4.94 -6.61
N THR A 83 13.94 5.58 -6.86
CA THR A 83 12.72 5.34 -6.08
C THR A 83 12.14 3.97 -6.39
N ALA A 84 12.20 3.50 -7.64
CA ALA A 84 11.75 2.17 -8.04
C ALA A 84 12.47 1.07 -7.23
N TYR A 85 13.78 1.18 -7.01
CA TYR A 85 14.53 0.27 -6.14
C TYR A 85 14.05 0.32 -4.68
N LEU A 86 13.87 1.52 -4.14
CA LEU A 86 13.43 1.72 -2.76
C LEU A 86 12.03 1.12 -2.50
N VAL A 87 11.07 1.37 -3.40
CA VAL A 87 9.71 0.84 -3.25
C VAL A 87 9.64 -0.65 -3.58
N SER A 88 10.46 -1.15 -4.50
CA SER A 88 10.57 -2.60 -4.76
C SER A 88 11.14 -3.35 -3.56
N PHE A 89 12.15 -2.78 -2.89
CA PHE A 89 12.63 -3.30 -1.61
C PHE A 89 11.50 -3.33 -0.57
N THR A 90 10.71 -2.26 -0.48
CA THR A 90 9.56 -2.19 0.44
C THR A 90 8.50 -3.26 0.11
N ILE A 91 8.18 -3.47 -1.17
CA ILE A 91 7.26 -4.52 -1.64
C ILE A 91 7.71 -5.89 -1.13
N LEU A 92 8.97 -6.25 -1.38
CA LEU A 92 9.50 -7.56 -1.03
C LEU A 92 9.57 -7.76 0.48
N MET A 93 10.16 -6.81 1.20
CA MET A 93 10.32 -6.91 2.65
C MET A 93 8.99 -6.93 3.38
N ALA A 94 8.03 -6.07 2.98
CA ALA A 94 6.70 -6.08 3.58
C ALA A 94 5.96 -7.40 3.32
N SER A 95 6.10 -7.98 2.12
CA SER A 95 5.54 -9.30 1.81
C SER A 95 6.16 -10.40 2.67
N ILE A 96 7.48 -10.41 2.86
CA ILE A 96 8.17 -11.36 3.75
C ILE A 96 7.66 -11.21 5.19
N TYR A 97 7.58 -9.98 5.71
CA TYR A 97 7.04 -9.75 7.05
C TYR A 97 5.58 -10.17 7.18
N ALA A 98 4.75 -10.00 6.14
CA ALA A 98 3.37 -10.43 6.17
C ALA A 98 3.27 -11.95 6.37
N LEU A 99 4.12 -12.74 5.69
CA LEU A 99 4.14 -14.20 5.82
C LEU A 99 4.50 -14.67 7.23
N THR A 100 5.30 -13.90 7.97
CA THR A 100 5.66 -14.24 9.36
C THR A 100 4.61 -13.82 10.39
N ARG A 101 3.53 -13.14 10.01
CA ARG A 101 2.49 -12.70 10.95
C ARG A 101 1.40 -13.74 11.09
N ASP A 102 1.17 -14.20 12.31
CA ASP A 102 0.05 -15.09 12.64
C ASP A 102 -1.25 -14.30 12.90
N ASP A 103 -1.18 -13.09 13.46
CA ASP A 103 -2.35 -12.20 13.55
C ASP A 103 -2.84 -11.77 12.16
N LEU A 104 -4.13 -12.01 11.87
CA LEU A 104 -4.72 -11.78 10.56
C LEU A 104 -4.69 -10.29 10.16
N LYS A 105 -5.01 -9.38 11.08
CA LYS A 105 -5.02 -7.94 10.77
C LYS A 105 -3.61 -7.42 10.54
N ALA A 106 -2.64 -7.88 11.32
CA ALA A 106 -1.22 -7.54 11.15
C ALA A 106 -0.69 -8.04 9.81
N ARG A 107 -1.04 -9.26 9.39
CA ARG A 107 -0.71 -9.79 8.06
C ARG A 107 -1.30 -8.90 6.96
N LEU A 108 -2.57 -8.53 7.08
CA LEU A 108 -3.23 -7.62 6.14
C LEU A 108 -2.58 -6.22 6.14
N ALA A 109 -2.12 -5.72 7.29
CA ALA A 109 -1.43 -4.44 7.38
C ALA A 109 -0.09 -4.43 6.63
N TYR A 110 0.74 -5.45 6.80
CA TYR A 110 1.99 -5.57 6.04
C TYR A 110 1.73 -5.74 4.54
N SER A 111 0.70 -6.49 4.16
CA SER A 111 0.29 -6.57 2.76
C SER A 111 -0.17 -5.21 2.21
N THR A 112 -0.73 -4.31 3.04
CA THR A 112 -1.00 -2.92 2.65
C THR A 112 0.29 -2.15 2.35
N VAL A 113 1.33 -2.28 3.20
CA VAL A 113 2.64 -1.62 2.96
C VAL A 113 3.20 -1.98 1.58
N SER A 114 3.12 -3.26 1.22
CA SER A 114 3.53 -3.76 -0.10
C SER A 114 2.69 -3.15 -1.23
N GLN A 115 1.36 -3.17 -1.10
CA GLN A 115 0.43 -2.68 -2.14
C GLN A 115 0.51 -1.16 -2.36
N LEU A 116 0.77 -0.37 -1.32
CA LEU A 116 1.01 1.07 -1.48
C LEU A 116 2.31 1.34 -2.27
N SER A 117 3.31 0.50 -2.08
CA SER A 117 4.58 0.61 -2.80
C SER A 117 4.45 0.24 -4.28
N TYR A 118 3.52 -0.65 -4.65
CA TYR A 118 3.15 -0.89 -6.06
C TYR A 118 2.55 0.35 -6.73
N ILE A 119 1.73 1.13 -6.02
CA ILE A 119 1.16 2.39 -6.52
C ILE A 119 2.29 3.38 -6.84
N VAL A 120 3.22 3.54 -5.91
CA VAL A 120 4.38 4.42 -6.09
C VAL A 120 5.26 3.91 -7.22
N LEU A 121 5.50 2.59 -7.31
CA LEU A 121 6.26 1.97 -8.39
C LEU A 121 5.68 2.32 -9.77
N GLY A 122 4.36 2.17 -9.95
CA GLY A 122 3.68 2.56 -11.18
C GLY A 122 3.91 4.02 -11.56
N ALA A 123 3.93 4.92 -10.58
CA ALA A 123 4.19 6.34 -10.80
C ALA A 123 5.64 6.63 -11.23
N VAL A 124 6.63 5.98 -10.60
CA VAL A 124 8.05 6.28 -10.81
C VAL A 124 8.71 5.53 -11.97
N LEU A 125 8.00 4.58 -12.58
CA LEU A 125 8.42 3.95 -13.84
C LEU A 125 8.24 4.87 -15.05
N LEU A 126 7.48 5.97 -14.92
CA LEU A 126 7.29 7.05 -15.92
C LEU A 126 6.74 6.62 -17.29
N SER A 127 6.44 5.34 -17.49
CA SER A 127 5.67 4.84 -18.64
C SER A 127 4.19 5.22 -18.46
N PRO A 128 3.51 5.73 -19.51
CA PRO A 128 2.09 6.09 -19.43
C PRO A 128 1.21 4.96 -18.90
N VAL A 129 1.47 3.72 -19.32
CA VAL A 129 0.70 2.54 -18.88
C VAL A 129 0.94 2.24 -17.40
N ALA A 130 2.18 2.34 -16.94
CA ALA A 130 2.52 2.12 -15.53
C ALA A 130 1.92 3.20 -14.62
N MET A 131 1.93 4.46 -15.06
CA MET A 131 1.34 5.58 -14.32
C MET A 131 -0.16 5.42 -14.17
N VAL A 132 -0.86 5.08 -15.27
CA VAL A 132 -2.30 4.78 -15.24
C VAL A 132 -2.58 3.59 -14.34
N GLY A 133 -1.78 2.52 -14.44
CA GLY A 133 -1.88 1.35 -13.57
C GLY A 133 -1.76 1.71 -12.09
N GLY A 134 -0.78 2.53 -11.71
CA GLY A 134 -0.61 3.00 -10.34
C GLY A 134 -1.82 3.78 -9.81
N ILE A 135 -2.40 4.66 -10.63
CA ILE A 135 -3.62 5.42 -10.27
C ILE A 135 -4.81 4.48 -10.08
N ILE A 136 -5.07 3.58 -11.03
CA ILE A 136 -6.19 2.62 -10.94
C ILE A 136 -6.01 1.70 -9.72
N HIS A 137 -4.78 1.31 -9.42
CA HIS A 137 -4.46 0.44 -8.28
C HIS A 137 -4.85 1.06 -6.93
N ILE A 138 -4.94 2.39 -6.81
CA ILE A 138 -5.48 3.05 -5.61
C ILE A 138 -6.90 2.54 -5.30
N ALA A 139 -7.77 2.53 -6.30
CA ALA A 139 -9.16 2.13 -6.17
C ALA A 139 -9.28 0.61 -5.98
N ALA A 140 -8.58 -0.18 -6.80
CA ALA A 140 -8.58 -1.64 -6.68
C ALA A 140 -8.12 -2.10 -5.28
N HIS A 141 -7.03 -1.51 -4.79
CA HIS A 141 -6.53 -1.73 -3.44
C HIS A 141 -7.53 -1.28 -2.35
N ALA A 142 -8.25 -0.17 -2.54
CA ALA A 142 -9.27 0.28 -1.59
C ALA A 142 -10.40 -0.75 -1.43
N PHE A 143 -11.00 -1.19 -2.54
CA PHE A 143 -12.12 -2.15 -2.53
C PHE A 143 -11.72 -3.51 -1.94
N SER A 144 -10.54 -4.00 -2.30
CA SER A 144 -10.05 -5.26 -1.74
C SER A 144 -9.74 -5.15 -0.26
N LYS A 145 -9.08 -4.06 0.18
CA LYS A 145 -8.72 -3.92 1.60
C LYS A 145 -9.91 -3.71 2.50
N ILE A 146 -10.90 -2.91 2.09
CA ILE A 146 -12.08 -2.71 2.94
C ILE A 146 -12.80 -4.04 3.15
N THR A 147 -12.93 -4.84 2.09
CA THR A 147 -13.51 -6.20 2.14
C THR A 147 -12.70 -7.12 3.06
N LEU A 148 -11.38 -7.21 2.89
CA LEU A 148 -10.52 -8.07 3.70
C LEU A 148 -10.56 -7.71 5.20
N PHE A 149 -10.54 -6.42 5.53
CA PHE A 149 -10.63 -5.98 6.93
C PHE A 149 -12.01 -6.21 7.53
N PHE A 150 -13.10 -5.99 6.78
CA PHE A 150 -14.45 -6.34 7.25
C PHE A 150 -14.61 -7.85 7.46
N CYS A 151 -14.05 -8.67 6.58
CA CYS A 151 -14.02 -10.12 6.76
C CYS A 151 -13.24 -10.53 8.02
N ALA A 152 -12.07 -9.93 8.25
CA ALA A 152 -11.30 -10.16 9.47
C ALA A 152 -12.08 -9.77 10.73
N GLY A 153 -12.83 -8.67 10.70
CA GLY A 153 -13.72 -8.28 11.79
C GLY A 153 -14.90 -9.23 11.99
N SER A 154 -15.53 -9.69 10.90
CA SER A 154 -16.60 -10.68 10.95
C SER A 154 -16.13 -11.99 11.60
N ILE A 155 -14.94 -12.47 11.23
CA ILE A 155 -14.32 -13.64 11.86
C ILE A 155 -14.12 -13.40 13.35
N TYR A 156 -13.57 -12.25 13.74
CA TYR A 156 -13.34 -11.92 15.14
C TYR A 156 -14.64 -11.83 15.94
N CYS A 157 -15.66 -11.13 15.44
CA CYS A 157 -16.95 -11.00 16.14
C CYS A 157 -17.67 -12.35 16.31
N ALA A 158 -17.58 -13.24 15.33
CA ALA A 158 -18.28 -14.53 15.37
C ALA A 158 -17.52 -15.63 16.13
N SER A 159 -16.19 -15.54 16.24
CA SER A 159 -15.37 -16.64 16.80
C SER A 159 -14.42 -16.24 17.92
N GLY A 160 -14.20 -14.94 18.14
CA GLY A 160 -13.18 -14.42 19.07
C GLY A 160 -11.73 -14.62 18.61
N LYS A 161 -11.52 -15.21 17.43
CA LYS A 161 -10.18 -15.59 16.93
C LYS A 161 -9.51 -14.45 16.18
N ARG A 162 -8.21 -14.26 16.43
CA ARG A 162 -7.36 -13.26 15.77
C ARG A 162 -6.21 -13.89 14.99
N ASN A 163 -5.66 -14.98 15.52
CA ASN A 163 -4.53 -15.70 14.96
C ASN A 163 -5.01 -16.69 13.89
N ILE A 164 -4.24 -16.79 12.81
CA ILE A 164 -4.53 -17.66 11.67
C ILE A 164 -4.35 -19.12 12.06
N SER A 165 -3.42 -19.43 12.96
CA SER A 165 -3.25 -20.75 13.61
C SER A 165 -4.56 -21.32 14.15
N ASP A 166 -5.45 -20.46 14.64
CA ASP A 166 -6.68 -20.87 15.33
C ASP A 166 -7.85 -21.00 14.36
N MET A 167 -7.71 -20.58 13.09
CA MET A 167 -8.80 -20.44 12.12
C MET A 167 -9.10 -21.71 11.31
N ALA A 168 -8.57 -22.86 11.71
CA ALA A 168 -8.89 -24.14 11.07
C ALA A 168 -10.42 -24.38 11.03
N GLY A 169 -10.95 -24.65 9.84
CA GLY A 169 -12.38 -24.88 9.62
C GLY A 169 -13.27 -23.62 9.58
N ILE A 170 -12.71 -22.40 9.67
CA ILE A 170 -13.50 -21.15 9.69
C ILE A 170 -14.36 -20.98 8.43
N GLY A 171 -13.87 -21.45 7.27
CA GLY A 171 -14.62 -21.37 6.00
C GLY A 171 -15.92 -22.17 5.96
N ARG A 172 -16.03 -23.25 6.75
CA ARG A 172 -17.30 -23.98 6.87
C ARG A 172 -18.30 -23.28 7.79
N ARG A 173 -17.80 -22.49 8.76
CA ARG A 173 -18.64 -21.75 9.72
C ARG A 173 -19.09 -20.40 9.17
N LEU A 174 -18.23 -19.73 8.39
CA LEU A 174 -18.48 -18.41 7.82
C LEU A 174 -18.26 -18.42 6.28
N PRO A 175 -19.07 -19.18 5.52
CA PRO A 175 -18.83 -19.40 4.09
C PRO A 175 -18.90 -18.12 3.26
N TRP A 176 -19.86 -17.23 3.55
CA TRP A 176 -19.98 -15.94 2.85
C TRP A 176 -18.81 -15.01 3.14
N THR A 177 -18.40 -14.90 4.41
CA THR A 177 -17.24 -14.10 4.82
C THR A 177 -15.96 -14.60 4.15
N MET A 178 -15.75 -15.92 4.13
CA MET A 178 -14.56 -16.50 3.49
C MET A 178 -14.62 -16.46 1.97
N GLY A 179 -15.80 -16.53 1.36
CA GLY A 179 -15.99 -16.30 -0.08
C GLY A 179 -15.60 -14.88 -0.48
N ALA A 180 -16.09 -13.87 0.25
CA ALA A 180 -15.69 -12.48 0.04
C ALA A 180 -14.19 -12.26 0.30
N PHE A 181 -13.65 -12.86 1.37
CA PHE A 181 -12.21 -12.80 1.66
C PHE A 181 -11.38 -13.41 0.53
N PHE A 182 -11.82 -14.55 -0.03
CA PHE A 182 -11.14 -15.22 -1.13
C PHE A 182 -11.12 -14.37 -2.40
N VAL A 183 -12.28 -13.85 -2.84
CA VAL A 183 -12.36 -12.96 -4.02
C VAL A 183 -11.52 -11.70 -3.84
N ALA A 184 -11.60 -11.06 -2.67
CA ALA A 184 -10.77 -9.89 -2.38
C ALA A 184 -9.27 -10.22 -2.32
N SER A 185 -8.89 -11.43 -1.88
CA SER A 185 -7.50 -11.88 -1.90
C SER A 185 -7.00 -12.13 -3.32
N LEU A 186 -7.83 -12.71 -4.20
CA LEU A 186 -7.51 -12.89 -5.62
C LEU A 186 -7.25 -11.54 -6.31
N SER A 187 -8.08 -10.54 -6.01
CA SER A 187 -7.87 -9.18 -6.53
C SER A 187 -6.54 -8.58 -6.06
N MET A 188 -6.08 -8.89 -4.85
CA MET A 188 -4.78 -8.41 -4.35
C MET A 188 -3.56 -9.05 -5.01
N ILE A 189 -3.70 -10.25 -5.57
CA ILE A 189 -2.63 -10.90 -6.32
C ILE A 189 -2.75 -10.71 -7.84
N GLY A 190 -3.76 -9.94 -8.29
CA GLY A 190 -3.91 -9.53 -9.70
C GLY A 190 -4.39 -10.65 -10.63
N VAL A 191 -5.23 -11.57 -10.13
CA VAL A 191 -5.79 -12.66 -10.95
C VAL A 191 -6.94 -12.14 -11.83
N PRO A 192 -6.88 -12.25 -13.17
CA PRO A 192 -8.03 -11.92 -14.03
C PRO A 192 -9.28 -12.71 -13.60
N PRO A 193 -10.48 -12.10 -13.52
CA PRO A 193 -10.94 -10.83 -14.10
C PRO A 193 -11.00 -9.64 -13.11
N THR A 194 -10.26 -9.69 -12.01
CA THR A 194 -10.38 -8.72 -10.90
C THR A 194 -9.83 -7.34 -11.18
#